data_AF-W7B5X8-F1
#
_entry.id   AF-W7B5X8-F1
#
_cell.length_a   1.000
_cell.length_b   1.000
_cell.length_c   1.000
_cell.angle_alpha   90.00
_cell.angle_beta   90.00
_cell.angle_gamma   90.00
#
_symmetry.space_group_name_H-M   'P 1'
#
loop_
_entity.id
_entity.type
_entity.pdbx_description
1 polymer ?
#
loop_
_entity_poly.entity_id
_entity_poly.type
_entity_poly.pdbx_seq_one_letter_code
_entity_poly.pdbx_strand_id
1 'polypeptide(L)'
;MRSIIPSSAYRRLKILNLLFFTEEPLTKREVVGKVLSSINTLNADIEILNTAFPSHIAQIAEVKQRLMLTVGEDINFDYLTAYMVGTSDLFHLTEALFNGDHFTPVEWSERNYIGLTNLYARLKEIDSFLAKSRLILNSNPLQILGNEINIRFFFFHLFSKSYPYKGWIPKDFTYAMINRFIKKMERYLEISFSLSTRMDYAIAISVCLTRIKQGNMVQLENGLREVREVEQYYDASRLDFSDLEKGLGVKISKEERYFILMLSSLAPFSYVNKARIDFRIKYHKTYRPDRYNLGVALASLVKDQVEDIDAVLIATLDYLTRFSFVDKKHLIVDVEQFSNKNVLNLIDKDRITKVLTEFEKKIKL
;
A
#
# COMPACT_ATOMS: atom_id res chain seq x y z
N MET A 1 1.25 -0.10 -8.82
CA MET A 1 1.40 -1.49 -9.31
C MET A 1 2.39 -1.73 -10.46
N ARG A 2 2.55 -0.83 -11.46
CA ARG A 2 3.55 -1.04 -12.56
C ARG A 2 5.00 -1.22 -12.07
N SER A 3 5.33 -0.67 -10.90
CA SER A 3 6.62 -0.84 -10.23
C SER A 3 6.73 -2.12 -9.39
N ILE A 4 5.62 -2.84 -9.17
CA ILE A 4 5.47 -3.84 -8.09
C ILE A 4 5.57 -5.28 -8.57
N ILE A 5 5.03 -5.56 -9.75
CA ILE A 5 4.95 -6.90 -10.30
C ILE A 5 5.71 -6.95 -11.63
N PRO A 6 6.26 -8.12 -12.04
CA PRO A 6 6.90 -8.28 -13.34
C PRO A 6 5.99 -7.77 -14.48
N SER A 7 6.58 -7.25 -15.56
CA SER A 7 5.82 -6.66 -16.67
C SER A 7 4.73 -7.58 -17.23
N SER A 8 4.96 -8.89 -17.22
CA SER A 8 3.99 -9.92 -17.60
C SER A 8 2.82 -10.01 -16.61
N ALA A 9 3.09 -10.05 -15.29
CA ALA A 9 2.06 -10.04 -14.26
C ALA A 9 1.23 -8.73 -14.28
N TYR A 10 1.87 -7.59 -14.52
CA TYR A 10 1.19 -6.31 -14.68
C TYR A 10 0.26 -6.29 -15.90
N ARG A 11 0.70 -6.91 -17.01
CA ARG A 11 -0.13 -7.06 -18.21
C ARG A 11 -1.33 -7.96 -17.95
N ARG A 12 -1.16 -9.08 -17.26
CA ARG A 12 -2.25 -9.97 -16.84
C ARG A 12 -3.28 -9.25 -15.97
N LEU A 13 -2.83 -8.43 -15.04
CA LEU A 13 -3.73 -7.60 -14.22
C LEU A 13 -4.49 -6.57 -15.05
N LYS A 14 -3.86 -5.97 -16.08
CA LYS A 14 -4.56 -5.11 -17.05
C LYS A 14 -5.62 -5.85 -17.84
N ILE A 15 -5.36 -7.09 -18.27
CA ILE A 15 -6.33 -7.92 -18.98
C ILE A 15 -7.53 -8.18 -18.07
N LEU A 16 -7.30 -8.62 -16.82
CA LEU A 16 -8.39 -8.83 -15.86
C LEU A 16 -9.18 -7.55 -15.60
N ASN A 17 -8.51 -6.43 -15.36
CA ASN A 17 -9.16 -5.15 -15.09
C ASN A 17 -10.06 -4.73 -16.26
N LEU A 18 -9.54 -4.82 -17.48
CA LEU A 18 -10.28 -4.49 -18.69
C LEU A 18 -11.52 -5.38 -18.83
N LEU A 19 -11.36 -6.71 -18.72
CA LEU A 19 -12.47 -7.65 -18.90
C LEU A 19 -13.48 -7.61 -17.74
N PHE A 20 -13.05 -7.26 -16.53
CA PHE A 20 -13.91 -7.15 -15.36
C PHE A 20 -14.84 -5.94 -15.43
N PHE A 21 -14.34 -4.78 -15.89
CA PHE A 21 -15.09 -3.52 -15.89
C PHE A 21 -15.78 -3.21 -17.22
N THR A 22 -15.59 -4.04 -18.25
CA THR A 22 -16.26 -3.85 -19.52
C THR A 22 -17.67 -4.47 -19.48
N GLU A 23 -18.66 -3.70 -19.95
CA GLU A 23 -20.06 -4.14 -20.06
C GLU A 23 -20.28 -5.17 -21.19
N GLU A 24 -19.56 -5.04 -22.31
CA GLU A 24 -19.73 -5.90 -23.49
C GLU A 24 -18.49 -6.76 -23.81
N PRO A 25 -18.64 -8.06 -24.10
CA PRO A 25 -17.52 -8.93 -24.47
C PRO A 25 -16.65 -8.35 -25.61
N LEU A 26 -15.32 -8.36 -25.42
CA LEU A 26 -14.36 -7.71 -26.33
C LEU A 26 -13.73 -8.71 -27.30
N THR A 27 -13.49 -8.31 -28.53
CA THR A 27 -12.65 -9.11 -29.44
C THR A 27 -11.19 -9.10 -28.98
N LYS A 28 -10.43 -10.13 -29.38
CA LYS A 28 -8.98 -10.20 -29.10
C LYS A 28 -8.22 -8.97 -29.62
N ARG A 29 -8.64 -8.40 -30.75
CA ARG A 29 -8.03 -7.19 -31.33
C ARG A 29 -8.22 -5.97 -30.45
N GLU A 30 -9.41 -5.79 -29.88
CA GLU A 30 -9.70 -4.69 -28.96
C GLU A 30 -8.87 -4.79 -27.67
N VAL A 31 -8.79 -6.00 -27.10
CA VAL A 31 -7.99 -6.25 -25.89
C VAL A 31 -6.51 -5.97 -26.15
N VAL A 32 -5.97 -6.49 -27.25
CA VAL A 32 -4.58 -6.24 -27.69
C VAL A 32 -4.30 -4.75 -27.86
N GLY A 33 -5.22 -4.00 -28.48
CA GLY A 33 -5.07 -2.56 -28.67
C GLY A 33 -5.01 -1.78 -27.35
N LYS A 34 -5.78 -2.20 -26.34
CA LYS A 34 -5.80 -1.54 -25.01
C LYS A 34 -4.63 -1.94 -24.12
N VAL A 35 -4.20 -3.19 -24.19
CA VAL A 35 -3.15 -3.76 -23.32
C VAL A 35 -1.76 -3.60 -23.93
N LEU A 36 -1.66 -3.26 -25.23
CA LEU A 36 -0.44 -3.09 -26.01
C LEU A 36 0.40 -4.39 -26.06
N SER A 37 -0.22 -5.48 -26.51
CA SER A 37 0.41 -6.82 -26.62
C SER A 37 0.11 -7.49 -27.95
N SER A 38 0.75 -8.63 -28.27
CA SER A 38 0.34 -9.43 -29.44
C SER A 38 -0.83 -10.36 -29.11
N ILE A 39 -1.54 -10.88 -30.12
CA ILE A 39 -2.59 -11.90 -29.93
C ILE A 39 -2.00 -13.18 -29.32
N ASN A 40 -0.81 -13.61 -29.76
CA ASN A 40 -0.15 -14.79 -29.21
C ASN A 40 0.17 -14.60 -27.72
N THR A 41 0.66 -13.42 -27.35
CA THR A 41 0.90 -13.06 -25.95
C THR A 41 -0.40 -13.03 -25.14
N LEU A 42 -1.48 -12.48 -25.71
CA LEU A 42 -2.80 -12.47 -25.06
C LEU A 42 -3.31 -13.88 -24.80
N ASN A 43 -3.23 -14.79 -25.77
CA ASN A 43 -3.66 -16.18 -25.60
C ASN A 43 -2.85 -16.88 -24.49
N ALA A 44 -1.53 -16.71 -24.48
CA ALA A 44 -0.68 -17.28 -23.43
C ALA A 44 -1.00 -16.70 -22.04
N ASP A 45 -1.25 -15.39 -21.95
CA ASP A 45 -1.65 -14.75 -20.69
C ASP A 45 -3.04 -15.22 -20.22
N ILE A 46 -3.99 -15.46 -21.13
CA ILE A 46 -5.31 -16.04 -20.82
C ILE A 46 -5.16 -17.46 -20.27
N GLU A 47 -4.31 -18.29 -20.88
CA GLU A 47 -4.04 -19.65 -20.40
C GLU A 47 -3.43 -19.64 -19.00
N ILE A 48 -2.44 -18.76 -18.76
CA ILE A 48 -1.84 -18.57 -17.44
C ILE A 48 -2.90 -18.11 -16.42
N LEU A 49 -3.75 -17.17 -16.78
CA LEU A 49 -4.82 -16.67 -15.91
C LEU A 49 -5.82 -17.78 -15.57
N ASN A 50 -6.34 -18.50 -16.57
CA ASN A 50 -7.28 -19.60 -16.36
C ASN A 50 -6.68 -20.77 -15.59
N THR A 51 -5.36 -20.96 -15.63
CA THR A 51 -4.65 -21.96 -14.82
C THR A 51 -4.46 -21.46 -13.38
N ALA A 52 -4.22 -20.16 -13.20
CA ALA A 52 -3.97 -19.57 -11.89
C ALA A 52 -5.25 -19.45 -11.04
N PHE A 53 -6.38 -19.17 -11.66
CA PHE A 53 -7.67 -19.04 -10.97
C PHE A 53 -8.48 -20.33 -11.04
N PRO A 54 -8.98 -20.86 -9.91
CA PRO A 54 -10.05 -21.82 -9.90
C PRO A 54 -11.27 -21.29 -10.67
N SER A 55 -11.97 -22.17 -11.39
CA SER A 55 -13.11 -21.79 -12.24
C SER A 55 -14.26 -21.10 -11.48
N HIS A 56 -14.42 -21.40 -10.18
CA HIS A 56 -15.41 -20.73 -9.33
C HIS A 56 -15.00 -19.31 -8.91
N ILE A 57 -13.72 -18.94 -9.06
CA ILE A 57 -13.22 -17.61 -8.74
C ILE A 57 -13.29 -16.70 -9.97
N ALA A 58 -12.59 -17.10 -11.03
CA ALA A 58 -12.52 -16.32 -12.26
C ALA A 58 -12.18 -17.24 -13.43
N GLN A 59 -12.83 -17.01 -14.58
CA GLN A 59 -12.52 -17.71 -15.82
C GLN A 59 -12.71 -16.78 -17.01
N ILE A 60 -11.69 -16.69 -17.88
CA ILE A 60 -11.79 -15.99 -19.16
C ILE A 60 -12.21 -17.01 -20.22
N ALA A 61 -13.36 -16.76 -20.83
CA ALA A 61 -13.91 -17.58 -21.91
C ALA A 61 -14.00 -16.79 -23.21
N GLU A 62 -13.88 -17.50 -24.33
CA GLU A 62 -14.13 -16.96 -25.66
C GLU A 62 -15.45 -17.52 -26.20
N VAL A 63 -16.44 -16.63 -26.41
CA VAL A 63 -17.76 -16.98 -26.94
C VAL A 63 -18.01 -16.12 -28.17
N LYS A 64 -18.27 -16.74 -29.33
CA LYS A 64 -18.49 -16.06 -30.62
C LYS A 64 -17.38 -15.03 -30.93
N GLN A 65 -16.11 -15.44 -30.76
CA GLN A 65 -14.91 -14.62 -31.00
C GLN A 65 -14.78 -13.38 -30.09
N ARG A 66 -15.49 -13.38 -28.95
CA ARG A 66 -15.42 -12.33 -27.95
C ARG A 66 -15.02 -12.91 -26.60
N LEU A 67 -14.08 -12.25 -25.94
CA LEU A 67 -13.56 -12.55 -24.63
C LEU A 67 -14.46 -11.95 -23.57
N MET A 68 -14.79 -12.75 -22.57
CA MET A 68 -15.54 -12.35 -21.38
C MET A 68 -14.87 -12.95 -20.14
N LEU A 69 -14.84 -12.19 -19.06
CA LEU A 69 -14.45 -12.69 -17.75
C LEU A 69 -15.73 -13.07 -16.98
N THR A 70 -15.83 -14.32 -16.58
CA THR A 70 -16.84 -14.79 -15.61
C THR A 70 -16.20 -14.82 -14.23
N VAL A 71 -16.90 -14.28 -13.23
CA VAL A 71 -16.47 -14.24 -11.82
C VAL A 71 -17.57 -14.83 -10.92
N GLY A 72 -17.20 -15.35 -9.75
CA GLY A 72 -18.17 -15.84 -8.76
C GLY A 72 -19.03 -14.71 -8.15
N GLU A 73 -20.17 -15.09 -7.55
CA GLU A 73 -21.25 -14.17 -7.13
C GLU A 73 -20.84 -13.08 -6.12
N ASP A 74 -19.75 -13.27 -5.36
CA ASP A 74 -19.26 -12.30 -4.35
C ASP A 74 -17.84 -11.78 -4.64
N ILE A 75 -17.36 -11.95 -5.87
CA ILE A 75 -15.98 -11.66 -6.23
C ILE A 75 -15.88 -10.30 -6.92
N ASN A 76 -15.35 -9.33 -6.17
CA ASN A 76 -14.99 -8.04 -6.73
C ASN A 76 -13.54 -8.03 -7.27
N PHE A 77 -13.19 -6.96 -7.99
CA PHE A 77 -11.85 -6.83 -8.58
C PHE A 77 -10.73 -6.77 -7.53
N ASP A 78 -11.01 -6.23 -6.34
CA ASP A 78 -10.04 -6.19 -5.24
C ASP A 78 -9.71 -7.60 -4.74
N TYR A 79 -10.71 -8.50 -4.66
CA TYR A 79 -10.51 -9.91 -4.34
C TYR A 79 -9.66 -10.61 -5.39
N LEU A 80 -9.91 -10.40 -6.69
CA LEU A 80 -9.09 -10.97 -7.77
C LEU A 80 -7.62 -10.51 -7.67
N THR A 81 -7.43 -9.23 -7.38
CA THR A 81 -6.09 -8.65 -7.16
C THR A 81 -5.43 -9.28 -5.94
N ALA A 82 -6.17 -9.42 -4.85
CA ALA A 82 -5.71 -10.07 -3.61
C ALA A 82 -5.34 -11.53 -3.80
N TYR A 83 -6.11 -12.26 -4.61
CA TYR A 83 -5.80 -13.62 -5.00
C TYR A 83 -4.46 -13.71 -5.76
N MET A 84 -4.26 -12.87 -6.78
CA MET A 84 -3.00 -12.88 -7.54
C MET A 84 -1.79 -12.54 -6.67
N VAL A 85 -1.92 -11.59 -5.74
CA VAL A 85 -0.84 -11.22 -4.83
C VAL A 85 -0.59 -12.36 -3.85
N GLY A 86 -1.63 -12.84 -3.18
CA GLY A 86 -1.55 -13.85 -2.12
C GLY A 86 -1.10 -15.25 -2.56
N THR A 87 -1.17 -15.55 -3.87
CA THR A 87 -0.68 -16.81 -4.47
C THR A 87 0.69 -16.67 -5.14
N SER A 88 1.30 -15.49 -5.09
CA SER A 88 2.60 -15.26 -5.71
C SER A 88 3.77 -15.82 -4.89
N ASP A 89 4.84 -16.25 -5.56
CA ASP A 89 6.08 -16.68 -4.91
C ASP A 89 6.66 -15.60 -3.98
N LEU A 90 6.59 -14.34 -4.42
CA LEU A 90 6.99 -13.18 -3.63
C LEU A 90 6.23 -13.12 -2.30
N PHE A 91 4.91 -13.33 -2.34
CA PHE A 91 4.08 -13.33 -1.15
C PHE A 91 4.45 -14.49 -0.22
N HIS A 92 4.55 -15.71 -0.74
CA HIS A 92 4.90 -16.88 0.08
C HIS A 92 6.26 -16.74 0.76
N LEU A 93 7.29 -16.29 0.02
CA LEU A 93 8.60 -16.00 0.60
C LEU A 93 8.49 -14.91 1.68
N THR A 94 7.82 -13.80 1.36
CA THR A 94 7.70 -12.66 2.28
C THR A 94 6.93 -13.02 3.55
N GLU A 95 5.87 -13.81 3.45
CA GLU A 95 5.08 -14.33 4.58
C GLU A 95 5.95 -15.21 5.49
N ALA A 96 6.78 -16.09 4.93
CA ALA A 96 7.71 -16.90 5.72
C ALA A 96 8.75 -16.03 6.44
N LEU A 97 9.42 -15.12 5.71
CA LEU A 97 10.42 -14.22 6.28
C LEU A 97 9.83 -13.30 7.36
N PHE A 98 8.60 -12.81 7.16
CA PHE A 98 7.88 -12.01 8.15
C PHE A 98 7.61 -12.77 9.43
N ASN A 99 7.33 -14.07 9.35
CA ASN A 99 7.08 -14.94 10.50
C ASN A 99 8.36 -15.34 11.24
N GLY A 100 9.55 -14.88 10.79
CA GLY A 100 10.83 -15.19 11.42
C GLY A 100 11.44 -16.51 10.96
N ASP A 101 10.96 -17.06 9.85
CA ASP A 101 11.60 -18.25 9.27
C ASP A 101 12.96 -17.87 8.69
N HIS A 102 14.01 -18.62 9.03
CA HIS A 102 15.38 -18.43 8.55
C HIS A 102 15.80 -19.62 7.71
N PHE A 103 15.58 -19.54 6.40
CA PHE A 103 15.97 -20.59 5.45
C PHE A 103 17.13 -20.15 4.57
N THR A 104 17.97 -21.10 4.21
CA THR A 104 18.81 -21.01 3.02
C THR A 104 17.96 -21.24 1.75
N PRO A 105 18.44 -20.80 0.57
CA PRO A 105 17.80 -21.14 -0.71
C PRO A 105 17.63 -22.65 -0.90
N VAL A 106 18.54 -23.47 -0.38
CA VAL A 106 18.46 -24.94 -0.45
C VAL A 106 17.26 -25.45 0.35
N GLU A 107 17.15 -25.06 1.63
CA GLU A 107 16.02 -25.46 2.48
C GLU A 107 14.68 -24.95 1.93
N TRP A 108 14.66 -23.74 1.35
CA TRP A 108 13.46 -23.20 0.70
C TRP A 108 13.07 -23.99 -0.55
N SER A 109 14.06 -24.40 -1.36
CA SER A 109 13.88 -25.23 -2.56
C SER A 109 13.25 -26.57 -2.20
N GLU A 110 13.77 -27.24 -1.18
CA GLU A 110 13.25 -28.52 -0.68
C GLU A 110 11.84 -28.38 -0.13
N ARG A 111 11.60 -27.38 0.74
CA ARG A 111 10.29 -27.16 1.38
C ARG A 111 9.17 -26.89 0.37
N ASN A 112 9.47 -26.21 -0.73
CA ASN A 112 8.49 -25.81 -1.73
C ASN A 112 8.48 -26.70 -2.98
N TYR A 113 9.31 -27.76 -3.02
CA TYR A 113 9.47 -28.65 -4.17
C TYR A 113 9.80 -27.90 -5.48
N ILE A 114 10.64 -26.86 -5.40
CA ILE A 114 11.07 -26.03 -6.54
C ILE A 114 12.52 -26.38 -6.86
N GLY A 115 12.84 -26.67 -8.12
CA GLY A 115 14.23 -26.90 -8.53
C GLY A 115 15.13 -25.67 -8.25
N LEU A 116 16.32 -25.90 -7.69
CA LEU A 116 17.21 -24.85 -7.19
C LEU A 116 17.54 -23.76 -8.23
N THR A 117 17.78 -24.14 -9.49
CA THR A 117 18.01 -23.19 -10.59
C THR A 117 16.83 -22.24 -10.82
N ASN A 118 15.60 -22.78 -10.78
CA ASN A 118 14.38 -21.99 -10.94
C ASN A 118 14.19 -21.08 -9.72
N LEU A 119 14.47 -21.58 -8.52
CA LEU A 119 14.43 -20.76 -7.31
C LEU A 119 15.41 -19.58 -7.39
N TYR A 120 16.67 -19.79 -7.77
CA TYR A 120 17.62 -18.68 -7.90
C TYR A 120 17.18 -17.63 -8.92
N ALA A 121 16.57 -18.04 -10.04
CA ALA A 121 15.97 -17.10 -10.99
C ALA A 121 14.86 -16.27 -10.33
N ARG A 122 13.94 -16.92 -9.59
CA ARG A 122 12.87 -16.25 -8.85
C ARG A 122 13.39 -15.31 -7.77
N LEU A 123 14.38 -15.74 -6.97
CA LEU A 123 15.01 -14.91 -5.94
C LEU A 123 15.67 -13.67 -6.55
N LYS A 124 16.31 -13.79 -7.71
CA LYS A 124 16.87 -12.65 -8.45
C LYS A 124 15.81 -11.66 -8.91
N GLU A 125 14.65 -12.15 -9.37
CA GLU A 125 13.51 -11.29 -9.72
C GLU A 125 12.97 -10.56 -8.48
N ILE A 126 12.85 -11.26 -7.35
CA ILE A 126 12.42 -10.69 -6.08
C ILE A 126 13.41 -9.63 -5.58
N ASP A 127 14.72 -9.91 -5.62
CA ASP A 127 15.76 -8.96 -5.23
C ASP A 127 15.74 -7.70 -6.11
N SER A 128 15.63 -7.88 -7.44
CA SER A 128 15.48 -6.76 -8.39
C SER A 128 14.23 -5.92 -8.11
N PHE A 129 13.17 -6.56 -7.61
CA PHE A 129 11.95 -5.89 -7.21
C PHE A 129 12.13 -5.12 -5.88
N LEU A 130 12.73 -5.73 -4.86
CA LEU A 130 13.05 -5.13 -3.56
C LEU A 130 13.99 -3.92 -3.69
N ALA A 131 14.94 -3.98 -4.63
CA ALA A 131 15.88 -2.90 -4.91
C ALA A 131 15.17 -1.57 -5.26
N LYS A 132 13.97 -1.63 -5.86
CA LYS A 132 13.16 -0.44 -6.16
C LYS A 132 12.73 0.32 -4.92
N SER A 133 12.72 -0.35 -3.76
CA SER A 133 12.39 0.20 -2.45
C SER A 133 13.62 0.32 -1.54
N ARG A 134 14.83 0.27 -2.12
CA ARG A 134 16.11 0.25 -1.37
C ARG A 134 16.20 -0.91 -0.37
N LEU A 135 15.62 -2.04 -0.74
CA LEU A 135 15.71 -3.29 0.01
C LEU A 135 16.58 -4.28 -0.76
N ILE A 136 17.19 -5.22 -0.04
CA ILE A 136 18.04 -6.26 -0.60
C ILE A 136 17.57 -7.61 -0.05
N LEU A 137 17.52 -8.62 -0.90
CA LEU A 137 17.32 -10.00 -0.47
C LEU A 137 18.68 -10.63 -0.19
N ASN A 138 19.00 -10.81 1.09
CA ASN A 138 20.11 -11.67 1.49
C ASN A 138 19.78 -13.13 1.13
N SER A 139 20.81 -13.91 0.80
CA SER A 139 20.66 -15.32 0.42
C SER A 139 21.26 -16.28 1.46
N ASN A 140 21.89 -15.77 2.53
CA ASN A 140 22.43 -16.60 3.59
C ASN A 140 22.39 -15.89 4.96
N PRO A 141 21.34 -16.09 5.78
CA PRO A 141 20.07 -16.73 5.42
C PRO A 141 19.22 -15.84 4.50
N LEU A 142 18.13 -16.39 3.94
CA LEU A 142 17.11 -15.58 3.28
C LEU A 142 16.57 -14.54 4.25
N GLN A 143 16.77 -13.28 3.91
CA GLN A 143 16.37 -12.16 4.77
C GLN A 143 16.21 -10.90 3.92
N ILE A 144 15.20 -10.10 4.23
CA ILE A 144 15.06 -8.76 3.63
C ILE A 144 15.83 -7.77 4.48
N LEU A 145 16.80 -7.11 3.87
CA LEU A 145 17.68 -6.13 4.51
C LEU A 145 17.40 -4.73 3.94
N GLY A 146 17.59 -3.71 4.78
CA GLY A 146 17.41 -2.31 4.42
C GLY A 146 17.04 -1.46 5.64
N ASN A 147 16.66 -0.21 5.39
CA ASN A 147 16.12 0.64 6.44
C ASN A 147 14.79 0.05 6.95
N GLU A 148 14.61 0.00 8.27
CA GLU A 148 13.46 -0.66 8.91
C GLU A 148 12.11 -0.02 8.49
N ILE A 149 12.06 1.28 8.22
CA ILE A 149 10.85 1.95 7.69
C ILE A 149 10.48 1.33 6.34
N ASN A 150 11.45 1.19 5.43
CA ASN A 150 11.22 0.61 4.10
C ASN A 150 10.76 -0.85 4.18
N ILE A 151 11.36 -1.62 5.10
CA ILE A 151 10.97 -3.02 5.36
C ILE A 151 9.51 -3.09 5.80
N ARG A 152 9.11 -2.27 6.78
CA ARG A 152 7.72 -2.23 7.27
C ARG A 152 6.73 -1.80 6.20
N PHE A 153 7.09 -0.79 5.39
CA PHE A 153 6.27 -0.37 4.25
C PHE A 153 6.09 -1.49 3.22
N PHE A 154 7.15 -2.23 2.93
CA PHE A 154 7.10 -3.36 2.02
C PHE A 154 6.13 -4.45 2.52
N PHE A 155 6.28 -4.89 3.78
CA PHE A 155 5.37 -5.86 4.39
C PHE A 155 3.92 -5.36 4.40
N PHE A 156 3.70 -4.13 4.87
CA PHE A 156 2.38 -3.52 4.88
C PHE A 156 1.73 -3.55 3.49
N HIS A 157 2.45 -3.09 2.46
CA HIS A 157 1.91 -3.01 1.12
C HIS A 157 1.56 -4.39 0.55
N LEU A 158 2.42 -5.38 0.77
CA LEU A 158 2.17 -6.73 0.27
C LEU A 158 0.97 -7.38 0.99
N PHE A 159 0.86 -7.20 2.31
CA PHE A 159 -0.20 -7.78 3.12
C PHE A 159 -1.55 -7.10 2.88
N SER A 160 -1.60 -5.76 2.82
CA SER A 160 -2.83 -5.04 2.49
C SER A 160 -3.36 -5.41 1.10
N LYS A 161 -2.49 -5.54 0.10
CA LYS A 161 -2.88 -5.96 -1.25
C LYS A 161 -3.26 -7.43 -1.35
N SER A 162 -2.93 -8.27 -0.38
CA SER A 162 -3.35 -9.68 -0.33
C SER A 162 -4.67 -9.90 0.43
N TYR A 163 -5.15 -8.87 1.11
CA TYR A 163 -6.46 -8.86 1.75
C TYR A 163 -7.53 -8.49 0.71
N PRO A 164 -8.72 -9.13 0.71
CA PRO A 164 -9.23 -10.08 1.71
C PRO A 164 -8.87 -11.54 1.47
N TYR A 165 -8.26 -11.92 0.34
CA TYR A 165 -8.03 -13.32 -0.01
C TYR A 165 -7.24 -14.11 1.04
N LYS A 166 -6.09 -13.60 1.48
CA LYS A 166 -5.25 -14.25 2.50
C LYS A 166 -5.78 -14.08 3.92
N GLY A 167 -6.78 -13.21 4.12
CA GLY A 167 -7.29 -12.86 5.44
C GLY A 167 -6.24 -12.17 6.33
N TRP A 168 -6.30 -12.44 7.64
CA TRP A 168 -5.40 -11.86 8.64
C TRP A 168 -4.12 -12.70 8.77
N ILE A 169 -2.99 -12.15 8.29
CA ILE A 169 -1.68 -12.81 8.23
C ILE A 169 -0.93 -12.87 9.58
N PRO A 170 -0.89 -11.79 10.40
CA PRO A 170 -0.12 -11.78 11.64
C PRO A 170 -0.61 -12.85 12.63
N LYS A 171 0.31 -13.69 13.10
CA LYS A 171 -0.01 -14.80 14.02
C LYS A 171 -0.08 -14.38 15.48
N ASP A 172 0.82 -13.48 15.88
CA ASP A 172 1.01 -13.10 17.29
C ASP A 172 0.03 -12.03 17.79
N PHE A 173 -0.58 -11.28 16.87
CA PHE A 173 -1.41 -10.13 17.20
C PHE A 173 -2.76 -10.25 16.51
N THR A 174 -3.85 -10.22 17.28
CA THR A 174 -5.19 -10.32 16.73
C THR A 174 -5.70 -8.97 16.22
N TYR A 175 -6.49 -8.99 15.15
CA TYR A 175 -7.20 -7.80 14.66
C TYR A 175 -8.02 -7.14 15.78
N ALA A 176 -8.73 -7.92 16.59
CA ALA A 176 -9.58 -7.41 17.66
C ALA A 176 -8.80 -6.58 18.69
N MET A 177 -7.58 -6.99 19.04
CA MET A 177 -6.70 -6.25 19.95
C MET A 177 -6.29 -4.91 19.33
N ILE A 178 -5.78 -4.93 18.09
CA ILE A 178 -5.33 -3.72 17.40
C ILE A 178 -6.51 -2.76 17.17
N ASN A 179 -7.68 -3.28 16.84
CA ASN A 179 -8.89 -2.49 16.63
C ASN A 179 -9.35 -1.76 17.90
N ARG A 180 -9.15 -2.32 19.11
CA ARG A 180 -9.44 -1.59 20.35
C ARG A 180 -8.55 -0.35 20.51
N PHE A 181 -7.27 -0.47 20.18
CA PHE A 181 -6.36 0.68 20.11
C PHE A 181 -6.82 1.69 19.05
N ILE A 182 -7.12 1.24 17.82
CA ILE A 182 -7.57 2.14 16.74
C ILE A 182 -8.81 2.93 17.18
N LYS A 183 -9.82 2.28 17.79
CA LYS A 183 -11.03 2.96 18.29
C LYS A 183 -10.75 3.95 19.42
N LYS A 184 -9.75 3.72 20.26
CA LYS A 184 -9.30 4.71 21.26
C LYS A 184 -8.64 5.90 20.58
N MET A 185 -7.79 5.63 19.59
CA MET A 185 -7.12 6.65 18.81
C MET A 185 -8.09 7.50 17.99
N GLU A 186 -9.07 6.89 17.32
CA GLU A 186 -10.14 7.60 16.58
C GLU A 186 -10.89 8.59 17.46
N ARG A 187 -11.30 8.16 18.66
CA ARG A 187 -11.96 9.03 19.65
C ARG A 187 -11.05 10.15 20.14
N TYR A 188 -9.79 9.84 20.40
CA TYR A 188 -8.82 10.82 20.91
C TYR A 188 -8.44 11.87 19.86
N LEU A 189 -8.25 11.46 18.61
CA LEU A 189 -7.90 12.35 17.51
C LEU A 189 -9.12 12.95 16.80
N GLU A 190 -10.34 12.59 17.20
CA GLU A 190 -11.60 13.02 16.57
C GLU A 190 -11.64 12.75 15.05
N ILE A 191 -11.21 11.54 14.68
CA ILE A 191 -11.20 11.04 13.30
C ILE A 191 -12.00 9.74 13.18
N SER A 192 -12.36 9.37 11.96
CA SER A 192 -13.05 8.11 11.67
C SER A 192 -12.46 7.44 10.43
N PHE A 193 -12.14 6.15 10.55
CA PHE A 193 -11.75 5.30 9.44
C PHE A 193 -12.96 4.57 8.87
N SER A 194 -12.97 4.42 7.54
CA SER A 194 -13.82 3.43 6.88
C SER A 194 -13.41 2.01 7.30
N LEU A 195 -14.26 1.01 7.06
CA LEU A 195 -13.96 -0.39 7.40
C LEU A 195 -12.71 -0.90 6.68
N SER A 196 -12.57 -0.63 5.38
CA SER A 196 -11.40 -1.05 4.60
C SER A 196 -10.14 -0.36 5.10
N THR A 197 -10.20 0.95 5.31
CA THR A 197 -9.05 1.70 5.78
C THR A 197 -8.61 1.31 7.19
N ARG A 198 -9.56 1.01 8.07
CA ARG A 198 -9.27 0.50 9.41
C ARG A 198 -8.54 -0.85 9.33
N MET A 199 -8.90 -1.71 8.38
CA MET A 199 -8.17 -2.97 8.15
C MET A 199 -6.75 -2.70 7.68
N ASP A 200 -6.54 -1.81 6.71
CA ASP A 200 -5.20 -1.42 6.24
C ASP A 200 -4.33 -0.90 7.38
N TYR A 201 -4.88 0.00 8.20
CA TYR A 201 -4.15 0.54 9.34
C TYR A 201 -3.86 -0.55 10.40
N ALA A 202 -4.79 -1.47 10.63
CA ALA A 202 -4.55 -2.60 11.50
C ALA A 202 -3.43 -3.52 10.99
N ILE A 203 -3.38 -3.79 9.68
CA ILE A 203 -2.29 -4.52 9.03
C ILE A 203 -0.97 -3.76 9.24
N ALA A 204 -0.93 -2.44 9.02
CA ALA A 204 0.26 -1.63 9.24
C ALA A 204 0.78 -1.69 10.69
N ILE A 205 -0.12 -1.58 11.68
CA ILE A 205 0.23 -1.72 13.10
C ILE A 205 0.78 -3.12 13.39
N SER A 206 0.12 -4.16 12.86
CA SER A 206 0.54 -5.54 13.11
C SER A 206 1.95 -5.84 12.60
N VAL A 207 2.33 -5.23 11.46
CA VAL A 207 3.70 -5.27 10.93
C VAL A 207 4.65 -4.63 11.93
N CYS A 208 4.37 -3.42 12.42
CA CYS A 208 5.20 -2.77 13.44
C CYS A 208 5.37 -3.64 14.68
N LEU A 209 4.29 -4.17 15.24
CA LEU A 209 4.35 -5.00 16.46
C LEU A 209 5.19 -6.26 16.25
N THR A 210 5.04 -6.91 15.09
CA THR A 210 5.83 -8.10 14.75
C THR A 210 7.31 -7.76 14.64
N ARG A 211 7.64 -6.64 13.98
CA ARG A 211 9.03 -6.18 13.84
C ARG A 211 9.66 -5.77 15.17
N ILE A 212 8.90 -5.09 16.04
CA ILE A 212 9.35 -4.76 17.41
C ILE A 212 9.58 -6.05 18.21
N LYS A 213 8.67 -7.03 18.14
CA LYS A 213 8.83 -8.34 18.80
C LYS A 213 10.10 -9.07 18.34
N GLN A 214 10.45 -8.92 17.06
CA GLN A 214 11.69 -9.45 16.48
C GLN A 214 12.94 -8.61 16.78
N GLY A 215 12.84 -7.54 17.59
CA GLY A 215 13.95 -6.67 17.95
C GLY A 215 14.34 -5.64 16.88
N ASN A 216 13.54 -5.47 15.83
CA ASN A 216 13.82 -4.54 14.73
C ASN A 216 13.09 -3.21 14.97
N MET A 217 13.81 -2.26 15.58
CA MET A 217 13.28 -0.94 15.95
C MET A 217 13.44 0.08 14.84
N VAL A 218 12.48 1.00 14.73
CA VAL A 218 12.59 2.14 13.82
C VAL A 218 13.70 3.09 14.28
N GLN A 219 14.51 3.55 13.33
CA GLN A 219 15.52 4.58 13.55
C GLN A 219 15.08 5.83 12.79
N LEU A 220 14.77 6.90 13.54
CA LEU A 220 14.36 8.16 12.95
C LEU A 220 15.56 9.12 12.92
N GLU A 221 16.22 9.26 11.77
CA GLU A 221 17.43 10.09 11.63
C GLU A 221 17.22 11.55 12.04
N ASN A 222 16.05 12.14 11.73
CA ASN A 222 15.65 13.49 12.16
C ASN A 222 14.58 13.49 13.28
N GLY A 223 13.99 12.33 13.58
CA GLY A 223 12.63 12.23 14.15
C GLY A 223 12.42 12.71 15.57
N LEU A 224 13.46 12.98 16.36
CA LEU A 224 13.28 13.46 17.73
C LEU A 224 12.57 14.81 17.78
N ARG A 225 12.75 15.66 16.76
CA ARG A 225 12.03 16.93 16.68
C ARG A 225 10.56 16.70 16.35
N GLU A 226 10.28 15.92 15.31
CA GLU A 226 8.91 15.67 14.84
C GLU A 226 8.10 14.85 15.84
N VAL A 227 8.73 13.92 16.56
CA VAL A 227 8.14 13.21 17.71
C VAL A 227 7.69 14.22 18.76
N ARG A 228 8.57 15.15 19.16
CA ARG A 228 8.22 16.19 20.14
C ARG A 228 7.12 17.13 19.65
N GLU A 229 7.14 17.52 18.38
CA GLU A 229 6.12 18.37 17.78
C GLU A 229 4.74 17.70 17.83
N VAL A 230 4.65 16.42 17.46
CA VAL A 230 3.38 15.68 17.53
C VAL A 230 2.97 15.40 18.97
N GLU A 231 3.90 15.02 19.86
CA GLU A 231 3.63 14.86 21.29
C GLU A 231 3.06 16.13 21.91
N GLN A 232 3.62 17.31 21.59
CA GLN A 232 3.16 18.59 22.13
C GLN A 232 1.85 19.05 21.49
N TYR A 233 1.75 18.98 20.16
CA TYR A 233 0.61 19.53 19.44
C TYR A 233 -0.66 18.71 19.62
N TYR A 234 -0.53 17.38 19.57
CA TYR A 234 -1.65 16.45 19.71
C TYR A 234 -1.83 15.94 21.15
N ASP A 235 -0.99 16.38 22.09
CA ASP A 235 -0.90 15.79 23.43
C ASP A 235 -0.74 14.25 23.39
N ALA A 236 -0.04 13.76 22.35
CA ALA A 236 -0.01 12.33 21.98
C ALA A 236 0.59 11.44 23.09
N SER A 237 1.27 12.02 24.07
CA SER A 237 1.75 11.34 25.28
C SER A 237 0.61 10.72 26.12
N ARG A 238 -0.60 11.30 26.05
CA ARG A 238 -1.80 10.81 26.75
C ARG A 238 -2.55 9.73 25.99
N LEU A 239 -2.17 9.46 24.74
CA LEU A 239 -2.81 8.41 23.97
C LEU A 239 -2.49 7.03 24.58
N ASP A 240 -3.53 6.22 24.77
CA ASP A 240 -3.45 4.95 25.45
C ASP A 240 -3.04 3.80 24.51
N PHE A 241 -1.76 3.40 24.59
CA PHE A 241 -1.17 2.26 23.86
C PHE A 241 -1.29 0.91 24.59
N SER A 242 -1.96 0.85 25.74
CA SER A 242 -1.98 -0.34 26.62
C SER A 242 -2.44 -1.63 25.94
N ASP A 243 -3.39 -1.57 25.00
CA ASP A 243 -3.82 -2.75 24.23
C ASP A 243 -2.68 -3.35 23.42
N LEU A 244 -1.85 -2.51 22.80
CA LEU A 244 -0.72 -2.95 21.98
C LEU A 244 0.43 -3.43 22.87
N GLU A 245 0.74 -2.68 23.94
CA GLU A 245 1.81 -3.03 24.90
C GLU A 245 1.52 -4.34 25.63
N LYS A 246 0.26 -4.60 25.98
CA LYS A 246 -0.16 -5.88 26.58
C LYS A 246 0.04 -7.04 25.61
N GLY A 247 -0.28 -6.85 24.32
CA GLY A 247 -0.03 -7.86 23.30
C GLY A 247 1.45 -8.13 23.06
N LEU A 248 2.27 -7.07 23.14
CA LEU A 248 3.70 -7.14 22.91
C LEU A 248 4.49 -7.67 24.12
N GLY A 249 3.94 -7.52 25.33
CA GLY A 249 4.60 -7.87 26.59
C GLY A 249 5.65 -6.86 27.06
N VAL A 250 5.86 -5.77 26.31
CA VAL A 250 6.81 -4.69 26.63
C VAL A 250 6.22 -3.33 26.31
N LYS A 251 6.77 -2.27 26.91
CA LYS A 251 6.41 -0.89 26.56
C LYS A 251 6.94 -0.54 25.18
N ILE A 252 6.14 0.18 24.41
CA ILE A 252 6.52 0.68 23.09
C ILE A 252 7.26 2.01 23.27
N SER A 253 8.44 2.16 22.64
CA SER A 253 9.25 3.38 22.71
C SER A 253 8.53 4.59 22.10
N LYS A 254 8.99 5.80 22.38
CA LYS A 254 8.38 7.03 21.86
C LYS A 254 8.43 7.10 20.34
N GLU A 255 9.56 6.71 19.76
CA GLU A 255 9.80 6.67 18.32
C GLU A 255 8.82 5.70 17.63
N GLU A 256 8.59 4.52 18.24
CA GLU A 256 7.65 3.53 17.73
C GLU A 256 6.20 3.97 17.87
N ARG A 257 5.82 4.58 19.00
CA ARG A 257 4.47 5.16 19.19
C ARG A 257 4.21 6.23 18.14
N TYR A 258 5.18 7.13 17.93
CA TYR A 258 5.10 8.16 16.91
C TYR A 258 4.96 7.54 15.52
N PHE A 259 5.79 6.56 15.16
CA PHE A 259 5.71 5.88 13.88
C PHE A 259 4.34 5.22 13.66
N ILE A 260 3.82 4.49 14.66
CA ILE A 260 2.48 3.90 14.65
C ILE A 260 1.40 4.96 14.39
N LEU A 261 1.48 6.12 15.03
CA LEU A 261 0.52 7.21 14.80
C LEU A 261 0.62 7.75 13.39
N MET A 262 1.84 7.95 12.90
CA MET A 262 2.07 8.49 11.57
C MET A 262 1.61 7.54 10.45
N LEU A 263 1.62 6.22 10.69
CA LEU A 263 1.07 5.23 9.75
C LEU A 263 -0.43 5.44 9.48
N SER A 264 -1.17 6.13 10.36
CA SER A 264 -2.56 6.51 10.08
C SER A 264 -2.69 7.36 8.82
N SER A 265 -1.66 8.14 8.46
CA SER A 265 -1.66 8.97 7.25
C SER A 265 -1.60 8.18 5.93
N LEU A 266 -1.20 6.90 5.98
CA LEU A 266 -1.27 5.99 4.84
C LEU A 266 -2.73 5.64 4.47
N ALA A 267 -3.62 5.84 5.42
CA ALA A 267 -5.01 5.46 5.40
C ALA A 267 -5.88 6.74 5.29
N PRO A 268 -6.85 6.84 4.36
CA PRO A 268 -7.77 7.98 4.35
C PRO A 268 -8.74 7.94 5.54
N PHE A 269 -8.93 9.06 6.21
CA PHE A 269 -9.90 9.18 7.30
C PHE A 269 -10.67 10.49 7.21
N SER A 270 -11.84 10.51 7.83
CA SER A 270 -12.68 11.70 7.95
C SER A 270 -12.53 12.33 9.33
N TYR A 271 -12.90 13.60 9.42
CA TYR A 271 -12.94 14.35 10.67
C TYR A 271 -14.36 14.38 11.22
N VAL A 272 -14.48 14.36 12.54
CA VAL A 272 -15.79 14.42 13.20
C VAL A 272 -16.42 15.81 13.09
N ASN A 273 -15.62 16.88 13.00
CA ASN A 273 -16.11 18.26 12.95
C ASN A 273 -15.12 19.21 12.24
N LYS A 274 -15.61 20.42 11.88
CA LYS A 274 -14.81 21.46 11.22
C LYS A 274 -13.67 22.00 12.10
N ALA A 275 -13.88 22.12 13.41
CA ALA A 275 -12.82 22.57 14.32
C ALA A 275 -11.58 21.67 14.26
N ARG A 276 -11.78 20.37 14.00
CA ARG A 276 -10.68 19.42 13.83
C ARG A 276 -9.96 19.56 12.49
N ILE A 277 -10.69 19.91 11.42
CA ILE A 277 -10.10 20.29 10.13
C ILE A 277 -9.20 21.51 10.34
N ASP A 278 -9.72 22.57 10.96
CA ASP A 278 -8.96 23.81 11.22
C ASP A 278 -7.73 23.55 12.09
N PHE A 279 -7.87 22.73 13.12
CA PHE A 279 -6.76 22.27 13.97
C PHE A 279 -5.66 21.62 13.12
N ARG A 280 -6.00 20.70 12.22
CA ARG A 280 -4.98 20.02 11.41
C ARG A 280 -4.39 20.91 10.31
N ILE A 281 -5.18 21.79 9.70
CA ILE A 281 -4.65 22.81 8.78
C ILE A 281 -3.62 23.70 9.50
N LYS A 282 -3.94 24.12 10.73
CA LYS A 282 -3.02 24.92 11.57
C LYS A 282 -1.72 24.17 11.88
N TYR A 283 -1.78 22.87 12.18
CA TYR A 283 -0.57 22.04 12.33
C TYR A 283 0.35 22.15 11.11
N HIS A 284 -0.20 21.94 9.91
CA HIS A 284 0.60 22.02 8.68
C HIS A 284 1.15 23.41 8.44
N LYS A 285 0.35 24.45 8.66
CA LYS A 285 0.79 25.85 8.52
C LYS A 285 1.95 26.18 9.47
N THR A 286 1.92 25.69 10.70
CA THR A 286 2.95 25.97 11.72
C THR A 286 4.20 25.11 11.54
N TYR A 287 4.05 23.81 11.36
CA TYR A 287 5.17 22.86 11.44
C TYR A 287 5.63 22.35 10.08
N ARG A 288 4.82 22.46 9.02
CA ARG A 288 5.12 21.97 7.67
C ARG A 288 4.78 23.02 6.60
N PRO A 289 5.36 24.23 6.67
CA PRO A 289 4.97 25.36 5.83
C PRO A 289 5.09 25.07 4.33
N ASP A 290 6.12 24.34 3.88
CA ASP A 290 6.27 23.99 2.46
C ASP A 290 5.16 23.06 1.98
N ARG A 291 4.78 22.07 2.80
CA ARG A 291 3.65 21.18 2.53
C ARG A 291 2.35 21.95 2.52
N TYR A 292 2.16 22.86 3.47
CA TYR A 292 1.00 23.73 3.55
C TYR A 292 0.85 24.56 2.28
N ASN A 293 1.91 25.26 1.86
CA ASN A 293 1.92 26.09 0.67
C ASN A 293 1.64 25.28 -0.61
N LEU A 294 2.24 24.09 -0.73
CA LEU A 294 1.95 23.19 -1.84
C LEU A 294 0.50 22.71 -1.82
N GLY A 295 -0.02 22.33 -0.66
CA GLY A 295 -1.42 21.92 -0.50
C GLY A 295 -2.40 23.02 -0.90
N VAL A 296 -2.16 24.26 -0.48
CA VAL A 296 -2.96 25.43 -0.88
C VAL A 296 -2.93 25.62 -2.40
N ALA A 297 -1.75 25.55 -3.02
CA ALA A 297 -1.62 25.71 -4.47
C ALA A 297 -2.39 24.61 -5.25
N LEU A 298 -2.33 23.36 -4.78
CA LEU A 298 -3.05 22.24 -5.40
C LEU A 298 -4.56 22.34 -5.18
N ALA A 299 -5.02 22.62 -3.96
CA ALA A 299 -6.45 22.79 -3.67
C ALA A 299 -7.07 23.93 -4.48
N SER A 300 -6.32 25.02 -4.69
CA SER A 300 -6.78 26.17 -5.49
C SER A 300 -7.09 25.82 -6.95
N LEU A 301 -6.57 24.72 -7.49
CA LEU A 301 -6.85 24.30 -8.87
C LEU A 301 -8.32 23.93 -9.09
N VAL A 302 -9.02 23.52 -8.03
CA VAL A 302 -10.41 23.05 -8.08
C VAL A 302 -11.35 23.93 -7.25
N LYS A 303 -10.89 25.11 -6.79
CA LYS A 303 -11.65 26.00 -5.92
C LYS A 303 -13.04 26.35 -6.47
N ASP A 304 -13.13 26.58 -7.77
CA ASP A 304 -14.40 26.95 -8.41
C ASP A 304 -15.31 25.73 -8.68
N GLN A 305 -14.86 24.51 -8.36
CA GLN A 305 -15.56 23.25 -8.58
C GLN A 305 -16.07 22.62 -7.27
N VAL A 306 -15.77 23.22 -6.12
CA VAL A 306 -16.05 22.64 -4.80
C VAL A 306 -16.66 23.69 -3.86
N GLU A 307 -17.59 23.26 -3.01
CA GLU A 307 -18.21 24.13 -2.01
C GLU A 307 -17.31 24.34 -0.77
N ASP A 308 -16.56 23.31 -0.38
CA ASP A 308 -15.69 23.32 0.79
C ASP A 308 -14.21 23.15 0.39
N ILE A 309 -13.53 24.28 0.22
CA ILE A 309 -12.10 24.30 -0.11
C ILE A 309 -11.22 23.81 1.04
N ASP A 310 -11.67 23.96 2.30
CA ASP A 310 -10.93 23.51 3.48
C ASP A 310 -10.89 21.97 3.51
N ALA A 311 -12.00 21.32 3.14
CA ALA A 311 -12.07 19.87 2.97
C ALA A 311 -11.10 19.35 1.89
N VAL A 312 -11.00 20.04 0.75
CA VAL A 312 -10.04 19.69 -0.31
C VAL A 312 -8.61 19.93 0.15
N LEU A 313 -8.35 21.06 0.79
CA LEU A 313 -7.03 21.40 1.32
C LEU A 313 -6.57 20.33 2.31
N ILE A 314 -7.40 19.96 3.28
CA ILE A 314 -6.98 18.99 4.28
C ILE A 314 -6.79 17.60 3.71
N ALA A 315 -7.65 17.14 2.80
CA ALA A 315 -7.45 15.87 2.09
C ALA A 315 -6.12 15.86 1.31
N THR A 316 -5.77 17.00 0.69
CA THR A 316 -4.49 17.17 -0.01
C THR A 316 -3.30 17.12 0.97
N LEU A 317 -3.37 17.82 2.10
CA LEU A 317 -2.31 17.82 3.12
C LEU A 317 -2.10 16.44 3.73
N ASP A 318 -3.20 15.70 3.95
CA ASP A 318 -3.18 14.33 4.47
C ASP A 318 -2.50 13.38 3.48
N TYR A 319 -2.86 13.48 2.21
CA TYR A 319 -2.19 12.75 1.13
C TYR A 319 -0.70 13.08 1.06
N LEU A 320 -0.34 14.37 1.12
CA LEU A 320 1.06 14.81 1.11
C LEU A 320 1.84 14.36 2.37
N THR A 321 1.15 14.05 3.46
CA THR A 321 1.78 13.57 4.71
C THR A 321 2.39 12.19 4.56
N ARG A 322 1.89 11.38 3.62
CA ARG A 322 2.46 10.07 3.29
C ARG A 322 3.92 10.14 2.85
N PHE A 323 4.36 11.29 2.32
CA PHE A 323 5.74 11.51 1.89
C PHE A 323 6.68 11.95 3.03
N SER A 324 6.22 12.02 4.28
CA SER A 324 7.06 12.48 5.42
C SER A 324 8.17 11.50 5.81
N PHE A 325 7.95 10.20 5.61
CA PHE A 325 8.91 9.12 6.00
C PHE A 325 9.52 8.41 4.79
N VAL A 326 9.01 8.76 3.62
CA VAL A 326 9.32 8.12 2.37
C VAL A 326 10.17 9.12 1.61
N ASP A 327 11.48 8.98 1.78
CA ASP A 327 12.49 9.82 1.11
C ASP A 327 12.38 9.79 -0.42
N LYS A 328 11.58 8.88 -0.97
CA LYS A 328 11.42 8.72 -2.41
C LYS A 328 10.00 8.29 -2.80
N LYS A 329 9.45 9.01 -3.78
CA LYS A 329 8.18 8.78 -4.49
C LYS A 329 7.91 7.32 -4.92
N HIS A 330 8.91 6.43 -4.93
CA HIS A 330 8.75 5.02 -5.26
C HIS A 330 8.19 4.13 -4.12
N LEU A 331 8.27 4.57 -2.85
CA LEU A 331 7.69 3.80 -1.73
C LEU A 331 6.20 4.10 -1.52
N ILE A 332 5.68 5.19 -2.10
CA ILE A 332 4.23 5.41 -2.22
C ILE A 332 3.76 4.72 -3.48
N VAL A 333 3.50 3.43 -3.37
CA VAL A 333 3.21 2.59 -4.54
C VAL A 333 1.74 2.60 -4.97
N ASP A 334 0.93 3.44 -4.34
CA ASP A 334 -0.48 3.64 -4.64
C ASP A 334 -0.68 4.87 -5.52
N VAL A 335 -0.43 4.69 -6.81
CA VAL A 335 -1.43 5.17 -7.76
C VAL A 335 -2.24 3.93 -8.09
N GLU A 336 -3.48 3.89 -7.61
CA GLU A 336 -4.51 2.96 -8.07
C GLU A 336 -4.67 3.14 -9.58
N GLN A 337 -3.86 2.43 -10.37
CA GLN A 337 -3.96 2.46 -11.83
C GLN A 337 -5.17 1.67 -12.35
N PHE A 338 -5.86 0.96 -11.45
CA PHE A 338 -6.88 -0.03 -11.79
C PHE A 338 -8.24 0.28 -11.17
N SER A 339 -8.34 1.27 -10.27
CA SER A 339 -9.65 1.83 -9.93
C SER A 339 -10.02 2.77 -11.08
N ASN A 340 -10.92 2.34 -11.95
CA ASN A 340 -11.50 3.17 -13.01
C ASN A 340 -12.28 4.39 -12.47
N LYS A 341 -12.22 4.63 -11.14
CA LYS A 341 -12.99 5.64 -10.44
C LYS A 341 -12.47 7.06 -10.65
N ASN A 342 -11.21 7.25 -11.09
CA ASN A 342 -10.65 8.59 -11.29
C ASN A 342 -9.62 8.61 -12.43
N VAL A 343 -10.05 8.46 -13.69
CA VAL A 343 -9.21 8.91 -14.81
C VAL A 343 -9.17 10.44 -14.73
N LEU A 344 -8.11 10.99 -14.12
CA LEU A 344 -7.83 12.42 -14.17
C LEU A 344 -7.85 12.85 -15.65
N ASN A 345 -8.68 13.84 -15.97
CA ASN A 345 -8.64 14.45 -17.30
C ASN A 345 -7.21 14.99 -17.54
N LEU A 346 -6.71 14.87 -18.78
CA LEU A 346 -5.34 15.23 -19.15
C LEU A 346 -4.99 16.67 -18.73
N ILE A 347 -5.98 17.57 -18.80
CA ILE A 347 -5.86 18.98 -18.40
C ILE A 347 -5.52 19.13 -16.92
N ASP A 348 -6.18 18.39 -16.02
CA ASP A 348 -5.91 18.48 -14.58
C ASP A 348 -4.55 17.89 -14.23
N LYS A 349 -4.14 16.83 -14.95
CA LYS A 349 -2.81 16.25 -14.81
C LYS A 349 -1.70 17.25 -15.16
N ASP A 350 -1.85 18.00 -16.24
CA ASP A 350 -0.87 19.01 -16.64
C ASP A 350 -0.82 20.18 -15.64
N ARG A 351 -1.99 20.65 -15.18
CA ARG A 351 -2.09 21.70 -14.15
C ARG A 351 -1.41 21.29 -12.84
N ILE A 352 -1.69 20.08 -12.35
CA ILE A 352 -1.05 19.52 -11.14
C ILE A 352 0.46 19.40 -11.35
N THR A 353 0.91 18.88 -12.50
CA THR A 353 2.33 18.68 -12.81
C THR A 353 3.09 20.01 -12.83
N LYS A 354 2.48 21.07 -13.37
CA LYS A 354 3.05 22.42 -13.38
C LYS A 354 3.31 22.93 -11.96
N VAL A 355 2.30 22.86 -11.08
CA VAL A 355 2.43 23.27 -9.67
C VAL A 355 3.54 22.48 -8.96
N LEU A 356 3.57 21.16 -9.12
CA LEU A 356 4.60 20.31 -8.52
C LEU A 356 6.02 20.71 -8.98
N THR A 357 6.18 21.02 -10.27
CA THR A 357 7.47 21.42 -10.85
C THR A 357 7.94 22.79 -10.33
N GLU A 358 7.03 23.73 -10.15
CA GLU A 358 7.34 25.05 -9.59
C GLU A 358 7.83 24.96 -8.13
N PHE A 359 7.19 24.12 -7.31
CA PHE A 359 7.62 23.89 -5.93
C PHE A 359 8.94 23.11 -5.86
N GLU A 360 9.19 22.15 -6.76
CA GLU A 360 10.47 21.43 -6.79
C GLU A 360 11.65 22.36 -7.09
N LYS A 361 11.45 23.36 -7.96
CA LYS A 361 12.47 24.38 -8.25
C LYS A 361 12.76 25.30 -7.05
N LYS A 362 11.75 25.61 -6.22
CA LYS A 362 11.89 26.48 -5.04
C LYS A 362 12.63 25.82 -3.88
N ILE A 363 12.60 24.48 -3.78
CA ILE A 363 13.26 23.71 -2.71
C ILE A 363 14.73 23.42 -3.04
N LYS A 364 15.12 23.54 -4.32
CA LYS A 364 16.50 23.32 -4.81
C LYS A 364 17.37 24.60 -4.84
N LEU A 365 16.84 25.73 -4.38
CA LEU A 365 17.54 26.99 -4.11
C LEU A 365 17.60 27.20 -2.59
#